data_AF-A0A0P6YJZ8-F1
#
_entry.id   AF-A0A0P6YJZ8-F1
#
_cell.length_a   1.000
_cell.length_b   1.000
_cell.length_c   1.000
_cell.angle_alpha   90.00
_cell.angle_beta   90.00
_cell.angle_gamma   90.00
#
_symmetry.space_group_name_H-M   'P 1'
#
loop_
_entity.id
_entity.type
_entity.pdbx_description
1 polymer ?
#
loop_
_entity_poly.entity_id
_entity_poly.type
_entity_poly.pdbx_seq_one_letter_code
_entity_poly.pdbx_strand_id
1 'polypeptide(L)'
;MASSSSFIIVLLVVALIGWLATVQWIRTHERFSDRIKRLLVLPAWFPWMGAALGVPVMRGDMPLGDFGKAIASFVVGLGVFWLTRREA
;
A
#
# COMPACT_ATOMS: atom_id res chain seq x y z
N MET A 1 -5.52 -20.43 -19.74
CA MET A 1 -5.46 -18.97 -19.62
C MET A 1 -5.64 -18.63 -18.15
N ALA A 2 -4.57 -18.35 -17.42
CA ALA A 2 -4.72 -17.83 -16.05
C ALA A 2 -5.45 -16.49 -16.17
N SER A 3 -6.62 -16.35 -15.54
CA SER A 3 -7.40 -15.14 -15.62
C SER A 3 -6.54 -13.95 -15.18
N SER A 4 -6.61 -12.83 -15.89
CA SER A 4 -5.84 -11.61 -15.56
C SER A 4 -5.97 -11.22 -14.07
N SER A 5 -7.08 -11.61 -13.43
CA SER A 5 -7.33 -11.52 -11.99
C SER A 5 -6.25 -12.18 -11.12
N SER A 6 -5.82 -13.40 -11.42
CA SER A 6 -4.82 -14.11 -10.63
C SER A 6 -3.45 -13.41 -10.68
N PHE A 7 -3.10 -12.84 -11.83
CA PHE A 7 -1.87 -12.07 -11.99
C PHE A 7 -1.90 -10.77 -11.17
N ILE A 8 -3.02 -10.04 -11.21
CA ILE A 8 -3.20 -8.82 -10.41
C ILE A 8 -3.14 -9.12 -8.90
N ILE A 9 -3.74 -10.23 -8.46
CA ILE A 9 -3.67 -10.67 -7.05
C ILE A 9 -2.23 -10.93 -6.63
N VAL A 10 -1.43 -11.62 -7.45
CA VAL A 10 -0.01 -11.87 -7.14
C VAL A 10 0.77 -10.56 -7.02
N LEU A 11 0.56 -9.62 -7.94
CA LEU A 11 1.20 -8.30 -7.89
C LEU A 11 0.83 -7.52 -6.61
N LEU A 12 -0.45 -7.55 -6.22
CA LEU A 12 -0.93 -6.94 -4.98
C LEU A 12 -0.28 -7.57 -3.74
N VAL A 13 -0.16 -8.92 -3.71
CA VAL A 13 0.50 -9.62 -2.60
C VAL A 13 1.98 -9.25 -2.50
N VAL A 14 2.69 -9.17 -3.63
CA VAL A 14 4.10 -8.75 -3.67
C VAL A 14 4.27 -7.31 -3.18
N ALA A 15 3.40 -6.39 -3.61
CA ALA A 15 3.40 -5.01 -3.11
C ALA A 15 3.11 -4.93 -1.60
N LEU A 16 2.19 -5.74 -1.10
CA LEU A 16 1.88 -5.80 0.34
C LEU A 16 3.10 -6.25 1.14
N ILE A 17 3.79 -7.31 0.67
CA ILE A 17 5.00 -7.83 1.32
C ILE A 17 6.13 -6.78 1.29
N GLY A 18 6.35 -6.14 0.14
CA GLY A 18 7.35 -5.09 -0.02
C GLY A 18 7.09 -3.87 0.88
N TRP A 19 5.82 -3.47 0.99
CA TRP A 19 5.42 -2.41 1.91
C TRP A 19 5.65 -2.81 3.37
N LEU A 20 5.27 -4.01 3.78
CA LEU A 20 5.51 -4.49 5.15
C LEU A 20 7.00 -4.51 5.48
N ALA A 21 7.86 -4.95 4.55
CA ALA A 21 9.31 -4.89 4.72
C ALA A 21 9.80 -3.44 4.89
N THR A 22 9.25 -2.50 4.10
CA THR A 22 9.54 -1.06 4.21
C THR A 22 9.09 -0.48 5.55
N VAL A 23 7.89 -0.84 6.02
CA VAL A 23 7.35 -0.42 7.32
C VAL A 23 8.23 -0.95 8.45
N GLN A 24 8.64 -2.21 8.37
CA GLN A 24 9.50 -2.82 9.38
C GLN A 24 10.86 -2.13 9.42
N TRP A 25 11.46 -1.85 8.25
CA TRP A 25 12.71 -1.10 8.12
C TRP A 25 12.62 0.33 8.69
N ILE A 26 11.51 1.05 8.42
CA ILE A 26 11.24 2.37 9.00
C ILE A 26 11.10 2.27 10.54
N ARG A 27 10.46 1.22 11.05
CA ARG A 27 10.26 1.02 12.49
C ARG A 27 11.55 0.69 13.22
N THR A 28 12.41 -0.16 12.67
CA THR A 28 13.72 -0.51 13.25
C THR A 28 14.74 0.63 13.14
N HIS A 29 14.54 1.62 12.26
CA HIS A 29 15.40 2.79 12.22
C HIS A 29 15.23 3.67 13.46
N GLU A 30 16.18 3.60 14.39
CA GLU A 30 16.17 4.37 15.66
C GLU A 30 16.23 5.89 15.45
N ARG A 31 16.71 6.34 14.28
CA ARG A 31 16.87 7.76 13.94
C ARG A 31 15.56 8.52 13.75
N PHE A 32 14.44 7.83 13.56
CA PHE A 32 13.15 8.48 13.34
C PHE A 32 12.33 8.49 14.63
N SER A 33 11.89 9.68 15.05
CA SER A 33 10.87 9.82 16.10
C SER A 33 9.62 9.04 15.70
N ASP A 34 8.89 8.48 16.67
CA ASP A 34 7.63 7.77 16.45
C ASP A 34 6.67 8.54 15.55
N ARG A 35 6.63 9.86 15.65
CA ARG A 35 5.78 10.71 14.81
C ARG A 35 6.20 10.64 13.33
N ILE A 36 7.50 10.65 13.06
CA ILE A 36 8.07 10.59 11.71
C ILE A 36 7.92 9.19 11.13
N LYS A 37 8.19 8.13 11.92
CA LYS A 37 7.94 6.74 11.50
C LYS A 37 6.50 6.56 11.02
N ARG A 38 5.54 7.11 11.76
CA ARG A 38 4.12 7.06 11.41
C ARG A 38 3.81 7.86 10.15
N LEU A 39 4.43 9.03 9.98
CA LEU A 39 4.24 9.88 8.81
C LEU A 39 4.85 9.30 7.54
N LEU A 40 5.89 8.46 7.64
CA LEU A 40 6.52 7.79 6.48
C LEU A 40 5.79 6.52 6.02
N VAL A 41 5.07 5.83 6.91
CA VAL A 41 4.38 4.57 6.57
C VAL A 41 3.26 4.79 5.53
N LEU A 42 2.54 5.90 5.64
CA LEU A 42 1.48 6.31 4.72
C LEU A 42 1.99 6.58 3.29
N PRO A 43 2.94 7.49 3.06
CA PRO A 43 3.47 7.74 1.72
C PRO A 43 4.25 6.55 1.17
N ALA A 44 4.87 5.72 2.02
CA ALA A 44 5.57 4.52 1.58
C ALA A 44 4.67 3.49 0.89
N TRP A 45 3.34 3.56 1.06
CA TRP A 45 2.40 2.68 0.36
C TRP A 45 2.28 3.01 -1.15
N PHE A 46 2.40 4.29 -1.52
CA PHE A 46 2.17 4.74 -2.89
C PHE A 46 3.15 4.13 -3.91
N PRO A 47 4.47 4.05 -3.65
CA PRO A 47 5.40 3.39 -4.56
C PRO A 47 5.06 1.92 -4.83
N TRP A 48 4.64 1.17 -3.80
CA TRP A 48 4.29 -0.24 -3.94
C TRP A 48 3.01 -0.44 -4.74
N MET A 49 2.01 0.42 -4.52
CA MET A 49 0.79 0.43 -5.34
C MET A 49 1.07 0.82 -6.80
N GLY A 50 1.91 1.82 -7.01
CA GLY A 50 2.35 2.21 -8.36
C GLY A 50 3.10 1.09 -9.07
N ALA A 51 3.95 0.34 -8.36
CA ALA A 51 4.67 -0.80 -8.92
C ALA A 51 3.75 -1.98 -9.24
N ALA A 52 2.83 -2.34 -8.34
CA ALA A 52 1.92 -3.46 -8.55
C ALA A 52 0.83 -3.18 -9.59
N LEU A 53 0.28 -1.96 -9.58
CA LEU A 53 -0.89 -1.63 -10.41
C LEU A 53 -0.52 -0.80 -11.65
N GLY A 54 0.69 -0.26 -11.74
CA GLY A 54 1.17 0.46 -12.92
C GLY A 54 1.19 -0.41 -14.17
N VAL A 55 1.60 -1.68 -14.05
CA VAL A 55 1.61 -2.63 -15.17
C VAL A 55 0.18 -2.96 -15.67
N PRO A 56 -0.78 -3.35 -14.80
CA PRO A 56 -2.18 -3.51 -15.19
C PRO A 56 -2.84 -2.25 -15.77
N VAL A 57 -2.56 -1.07 -15.19
CA VAL A 57 -3.13 0.20 -15.67
C VAL A 57 -2.59 0.54 -17.06
N MET A 58 -1.29 0.38 -17.30
CA MET A 58 -0.68 0.61 -18.62
C MET A 58 -1.15 -0.39 -19.69
N ARG A 59 -1.48 -1.62 -19.29
CA ARG A 59 -2.06 -2.62 -20.19
C ARG A 59 -3.54 -2.40 -20.51
N GLY A 60 -4.21 -1.47 -19.82
CA GLY A 60 -5.64 -1.23 -19.95
C GLY A 60 -6.51 -2.29 -19.26
N ASP A 61 -5.91 -3.21 -18.50
CA ASP A 61 -6.62 -4.25 -17.76
C ASP A 61 -7.33 -3.70 -16.50
N MET A 62 -6.98 -2.50 -16.06
CA MET A 62 -7.57 -1.84 -14.89
C MET A 62 -7.86 -0.36 -15.17
N PRO A 63 -9.13 0.09 -15.01
CA PRO A 63 -9.48 1.51 -15.10
C PRO A 63 -8.75 2.31 -14.01
N LEU A 64 -8.26 3.52 -14.34
CA LEU A 64 -7.65 4.43 -13.36
C LEU A 64 -8.57 4.71 -12.15
N GLY A 65 -9.89 4.68 -12.36
CA GLY A 65 -10.87 4.84 -11.29
C GLY A 65 -10.77 3.74 -10.23
N ASP A 66 -10.54 2.49 -10.64
CA ASP A 66 -10.42 1.38 -9.69
C ASP A 66 -9.06 1.38 -8.99
N PHE A 67 -8.00 1.85 -9.66
CA PHE A 67 -6.71 2.14 -9.03
C PHE A 67 -6.86 3.20 -7.91
N GLY A 68 -7.59 4.28 -8.20
CA GLY A 68 -7.89 5.33 -7.22
C GLY A 68 -8.68 4.81 -6.02
N LYS A 69 -9.69 3.95 -6.24
CA LYS A 69 -10.45 3.30 -5.16
C LYS A 69 -9.58 2.37 -4.31
N ALA A 70 -8.69 1.60 -4.93
CA ALA A 70 -7.78 0.71 -4.21
C ALA A 70 -6.83 1.50 -3.29
N ILE A 71 -6.31 2.64 -3.76
CA ILE A 71 -5.51 3.55 -2.93
C ILE A 71 -6.35 4.18 -1.82
N ALA A 72 -7.52 4.74 -2.16
CA ALA A 72 -8.36 5.45 -1.21
C ALA A 72 -8.85 4.53 -0.08
N SER A 73 -9.33 3.32 -0.40
CA SER A 73 -9.78 2.34 0.59
C SER A 73 -8.67 1.98 1.58
N PHE A 74 -7.43 1.88 1.12
CA PHE A 74 -6.29 1.59 1.98
C PHE A 74 -5.93 2.76 2.89
N VAL A 75 -5.90 3.98 2.36
CA VAL A 75 -5.66 5.21 3.16
C VAL A 75 -6.75 5.38 4.22
N VAL A 76 -8.02 5.13 3.86
CA VAL A 76 -9.15 5.17 4.79
C VAL A 76 -9.03 4.07 5.85
N GLY A 77 -8.76 2.82 5.46
CA GLY A 77 -8.59 1.71 6.40
C GLY A 77 -7.45 1.95 7.39
N LEU A 78 -6.33 2.51 6.91
CA LEU A 78 -5.23 2.92 7.77
C LEU A 78 -5.66 4.05 8.70
N GLY A 79 -6.35 5.08 8.19
CA GLY A 79 -6.86 6.19 8.98
C GLY A 79 -7.82 5.76 10.09
N VAL A 80 -8.73 4.82 9.80
CA VAL A 80 -9.62 4.21 10.78
C VAL A 80 -8.85 3.42 11.82
N PHE A 81 -7.91 2.55 11.40
CA PHE A 81 -7.02 1.84 12.31
C PHE A 81 -6.23 2.78 13.23
N TRP A 82 -5.84 3.94 12.72
CA TRP A 82 -5.15 4.98 13.48
C TRP A 82 -6.05 5.67 14.50
N LEU A 83 -7.32 5.94 14.15
CA LEU A 83 -8.30 6.50 15.07
C LEU A 83 -8.60 5.53 16.21
N THR A 84 -8.87 4.27 15.91
CA THR A 84 -9.18 3.26 16.95
C THR A 84 -7.99 2.97 17.86
N ARG A 85 -6.75 3.06 17.36
CA ARG A 85 -5.54 2.93 18.19
C ARG A 85 -5.25 4.10 19.13
N ARG A 86 -5.92 5.24 18.99
CA ARG A 86 -5.76 6.35 19.95
C ARG A 86 -6.62 6.17 21.21
N GLU A 87 -7.58 5.26 21.19
CA GLU A 87 -8.53 5.03 22.29
C GLU A 87 -8.22 3.79 23.12
N ALA A 88 -7.13 3.08 22.83
CA ALA A 88 -6.62 1.93 23.58
C ALA A 88 -5.25 2.24 24.20
#